data_AF-A0A378L6Y2-F1
#
_entry.id   AF-A0A378L6Y2-F1
#
_cell.length_a   1.000
_cell.length_b   1.000
_cell.length_c   1.000
_cell.angle_alpha   90.00
_cell.angle_beta   90.00
_cell.angle_gamma   90.00
#
_symmetry.space_group_name_H-M   'P 1'
#
loop_
_entity.id
_entity.type
_entity.pdbx_description
1 polymer ?
#
loop_
_entity_poly.entity_id
_entity_poly.type
_entity_poly.pdbx_seq_one_letter_code
_entity_poly.pdbx_strand_id
1 'polypeptide(L)'
;MGDAHDLFQSGFLSIPLDNYQGDKSPVLSKDDLEWLITQLSHFIKNVPNSSDLMQSNFHYWLTYALQCAVNTYDVGAAQQICSLLYQLDNDEDQDRLISIFEQPLGGKFAGQTVAYAWMDNLFSATYDPRNTPAVIAINYIFSHLLEKKGDILSDVVTKNIEEGSEKGKNAILLLARAFANAAAVPGNQNTAELIAELLKAFIKKSPVALSMSLTQEIAYGSFKGKSGVYVLACAIKDAGENNSQLIKLISNILLDVNNILPKDLINALCKAHELGPHKGKNALHIILISLVSAAYINQNSEVVSDLIRIVHQVWKSNSNDQINLALSQTINTGEHANLNGIMMIVRALVAAIDHQLQIAPITDFLIDYIHTDPKELGSSFTHCAPVSTVRDYTFSPLMLLINALKNAKSPDLQKKLRNVINALADSESAVEMLLSLSGDEKSIFIEELVKIYSLTEKQVNWLSETDSEQLKTSSISLDSRFFLEKNSWGKGSHFFLASSAPLDEEKKEVKDETAQYQMYDEGRADCGCCPP
;
A
#
# COMPACT_ATOMS: atom_id res chain seq x y z
N MET A 1 -7.32 -44.42 24.59
CA MET A 1 -7.02 -43.09 25.15
C MET A 1 -6.38 -43.30 26.51
N GLY A 2 -5.50 -42.39 26.96
CA GLY A 2 -5.06 -42.34 28.36
C GLY A 2 -6.12 -41.65 29.24
N ASP A 3 -5.81 -41.45 30.51
CA ASP A 3 -6.55 -40.51 31.35
C ASP A 3 -6.05 -39.07 31.09
N ALA A 4 -6.92 -38.07 31.18
CA ALA A 4 -6.48 -36.66 31.18
C ALA A 4 -5.51 -36.39 32.35
N HIS A 5 -5.63 -37.14 33.45
CA HIS A 5 -4.67 -37.15 34.56
C HIS A 5 -3.27 -37.66 34.19
N ASP A 6 -3.10 -38.39 33.08
CA ASP A 6 -1.77 -38.79 32.57
C ASP A 6 -1.08 -37.64 31.79
N LEU A 7 -1.86 -36.67 31.26
CA LEU A 7 -1.35 -35.57 30.43
C LEU A 7 -0.88 -34.36 31.24
N PHE A 8 -1.49 -34.11 32.40
CA PHE A 8 -1.27 -32.90 33.20
C PHE A 8 -0.72 -33.21 34.59
N GLN A 9 0.44 -32.64 34.94
CA GLN A 9 1.02 -32.74 36.28
C GLN A 9 0.02 -32.22 37.34
N SER A 10 -0.14 -32.92 38.46
CA SER A 10 -0.97 -32.42 39.57
C SER A 10 -0.51 -31.02 40.00
N GLY A 11 -1.43 -30.06 40.01
CA GLY A 11 -1.12 -28.64 40.27
C GLY A 11 -0.59 -27.83 39.08
N PHE A 12 -0.71 -28.31 37.83
CA PHE A 12 -0.18 -27.67 36.61
C PHE A 12 -0.50 -26.18 36.41
N LEU A 13 -1.60 -25.69 36.99
CA LEU A 13 -1.98 -24.27 37.00
C LEU A 13 -1.16 -23.45 38.01
N SER A 14 -0.80 -24.01 39.16
CA SER A 14 -0.09 -23.32 40.25
C SER A 14 1.44 -23.48 40.23
N ILE A 15 1.97 -24.43 39.46
CA ILE A 15 3.42 -24.65 39.28
C ILE A 15 3.92 -23.72 38.16
N PRO A 16 4.86 -22.78 38.38
CA PRO A 16 5.35 -21.90 37.29
C PRO A 16 5.88 -22.68 36.08
N LEU A 17 5.62 -22.18 34.87
CA LEU A 17 5.78 -22.94 33.62
C LEU A 17 7.19 -23.48 33.38
N ASP A 18 8.23 -22.79 33.86
CA ASP A 18 9.62 -23.27 33.75
C ASP A 18 9.89 -24.49 34.64
N ASN A 19 9.22 -24.56 35.80
CA ASN A 19 9.29 -25.68 36.74
C ASN A 19 8.37 -26.86 36.35
N TYR A 20 7.41 -26.65 35.44
CA TYR A 20 6.50 -27.70 34.97
C TYR A 20 7.25 -28.79 34.18
N GLN A 21 7.12 -30.05 34.60
CA GLN A 21 7.91 -31.19 34.09
C GLN A 21 7.17 -32.05 33.05
N GLY A 22 5.86 -31.86 32.87
CA GLY A 22 5.09 -32.54 31.83
C GLY A 22 5.32 -31.97 30.43
N ASP A 23 4.67 -32.55 29.42
CA ASP A 23 4.60 -31.93 28.09
C ASP A 23 3.88 -30.57 28.19
N LYS A 24 4.51 -29.52 27.66
CA LYS A 24 3.96 -28.15 27.65
C LYS A 24 3.00 -27.93 26.47
N SER A 25 2.85 -28.91 25.57
CA SER A 25 1.95 -28.88 24.42
C SER A 25 1.34 -30.25 24.07
N PRO A 26 0.72 -30.96 25.04
CA PRO A 26 0.19 -32.31 24.84
C PRO A 26 -0.98 -32.32 23.86
N VAL A 27 -1.00 -33.26 22.92
CA VAL A 27 -2.07 -33.38 21.92
C VAL A 27 -3.38 -33.80 22.60
N LEU A 28 -4.27 -32.82 22.81
CA LEU A 28 -5.57 -33.02 23.46
C LEU A 28 -6.59 -33.67 22.51
N SER A 29 -7.35 -34.64 23.00
CA SER A 29 -8.65 -34.98 22.42
C SER A 29 -9.71 -33.95 22.85
N LYS A 30 -10.95 -34.10 22.34
CA LYS A 30 -12.06 -33.24 22.76
C LYS A 30 -12.35 -33.38 24.26
N ASP A 31 -12.33 -34.60 24.79
CA ASP A 31 -12.63 -34.89 26.19
C ASP A 31 -11.55 -34.30 27.12
N ASP A 32 -10.27 -34.35 26.70
CA ASP A 32 -9.16 -33.71 27.42
C ASP A 32 -9.28 -32.17 27.43
N LEU A 33 -9.78 -31.58 26.33
CA LEU A 33 -10.01 -30.15 26.22
C LEU A 33 -11.19 -29.69 27.08
N GLU A 34 -12.30 -30.43 27.12
CA GLU A 34 -13.43 -30.16 28.02
C GLU A 34 -13.03 -30.33 29.50
N TRP A 35 -12.18 -31.32 29.82
CA TRP A 35 -11.58 -31.47 31.14
C TRP A 35 -10.70 -30.26 31.50
N LEU A 36 -9.81 -29.81 30.59
CA LEU A 36 -8.92 -28.67 30.80
C LEU A 36 -9.72 -27.37 31.04
N ILE A 37 -10.77 -27.13 30.26
CA ILE A 37 -11.69 -25.98 30.44
C ILE A 37 -12.40 -26.06 31.80
N THR A 38 -12.77 -27.27 32.23
CA THR A 38 -13.36 -27.50 33.56
C THR A 38 -12.38 -27.17 34.68
N GLN A 39 -11.10 -27.58 34.57
CA GLN A 39 -10.05 -27.22 35.54
C GLN A 39 -9.79 -25.70 35.57
N LEU A 40 -9.73 -25.04 34.41
CA LEU A 40 -9.58 -23.59 34.30
C LEU A 40 -10.76 -22.86 34.96
N SER A 41 -12.00 -23.31 34.74
CA SER A 41 -13.19 -22.75 35.40
C SER A 41 -13.17 -22.96 36.91
N HIS A 42 -12.73 -24.13 37.37
CA HIS A 42 -12.59 -24.42 38.80
C HIS A 42 -11.50 -23.55 39.45
N PHE A 43 -10.40 -23.29 38.75
CA PHE A 43 -9.32 -22.42 39.23
C PHE A 43 -9.80 -20.98 39.45
N ILE A 44 -10.46 -20.37 38.46
CA ILE A 44 -11.03 -19.01 38.56
C ILE A 44 -11.94 -18.87 39.79
N LYS A 45 -12.78 -19.88 40.06
CA LYS A 45 -13.76 -19.86 41.17
C LYS A 45 -13.14 -20.00 42.57
N ASN A 46 -11.90 -20.49 42.67
CA ASN A 46 -11.24 -20.78 43.95
C ASN A 46 -10.00 -19.90 44.22
N VAL A 47 -9.52 -19.13 43.25
CA VAL A 47 -8.37 -18.20 43.41
C VAL A 47 -8.89 -16.79 43.77
N PRO A 48 -8.68 -16.33 45.02
CA PRO A 48 -9.45 -15.20 45.58
C PRO A 48 -8.90 -13.81 45.24
N ASN A 49 -7.72 -13.70 44.60
CA ASN A 49 -7.12 -12.42 44.23
C ASN A 49 -6.38 -12.49 42.88
N SER A 50 -6.03 -11.34 42.34
CA SER A 50 -5.40 -11.22 41.01
C SER A 50 -3.90 -11.50 41.01
N SER A 51 -3.20 -11.34 42.13
CA SER A 51 -1.77 -11.66 42.25
C SER A 51 -1.52 -13.16 42.08
N ASP A 52 -2.32 -13.98 42.76
CA ASP A 52 -2.24 -15.44 42.66
C ASP A 52 -2.56 -15.93 41.23
N LEU A 53 -3.42 -15.21 40.51
CA LEU A 53 -3.73 -15.50 39.10
C LEU A 53 -2.55 -15.12 38.17
N MET A 54 -1.90 -13.98 38.39
CA MET A 54 -0.74 -13.56 37.57
C MET A 54 0.51 -14.41 37.83
N GLN A 55 0.66 -14.98 39.03
CA GLN A 55 1.76 -15.90 39.36
C GLN A 55 1.51 -17.35 38.91
N SER A 56 0.36 -17.63 38.28
CA SER A 56 -0.07 -18.97 37.86
C SER A 56 0.07 -19.18 36.36
N ASN A 57 0.19 -20.43 35.91
CA ASN A 57 0.15 -20.79 34.49
C ASN A 57 -1.24 -20.66 33.85
N PHE A 58 -2.25 -20.13 34.54
CA PHE A 58 -3.62 -20.00 34.03
C PHE A 58 -3.65 -19.37 32.64
N HIS A 59 -2.93 -18.26 32.43
CA HIS A 59 -2.89 -17.54 31.16
C HIS A 59 -2.25 -18.37 30.03
N TYR A 60 -1.25 -19.20 30.34
CA TYR A 60 -0.67 -20.14 29.38
C TYR A 60 -1.67 -21.22 28.97
N TRP A 61 -2.27 -21.91 29.93
CA TRP A 61 -3.16 -23.03 29.65
C TRP A 61 -4.51 -22.61 29.05
N LEU A 62 -5.02 -21.42 29.40
CA LEU A 62 -6.17 -20.79 28.73
C LEU A 62 -5.87 -20.51 27.25
N THR A 63 -4.69 -19.96 26.95
CA THR A 63 -4.25 -19.66 25.57
C THR A 63 -3.95 -20.93 24.77
N TYR A 64 -3.39 -21.95 25.42
CA TYR A 64 -3.19 -23.27 24.82
C TYR A 64 -4.51 -23.97 24.50
N ALA A 65 -5.48 -23.93 25.42
CA ALA A 65 -6.83 -24.44 25.20
C ALA A 65 -7.52 -23.72 24.03
N LEU A 66 -7.38 -22.40 23.91
CA LEU A 66 -7.95 -21.64 22.79
C LEU A 66 -7.35 -22.08 21.45
N GLN A 67 -6.03 -22.25 21.40
CA GLN A 67 -5.35 -22.76 20.22
C GLN A 67 -5.79 -24.19 19.87
N CYS A 68 -6.02 -25.05 20.86
CA CYS A 68 -6.56 -26.38 20.60
C CYS A 68 -7.96 -26.30 19.99
N ALA A 69 -8.88 -25.53 20.61
CA ALA A 69 -10.25 -25.35 20.13
C ALA A 69 -10.31 -24.81 18.69
N VAL A 70 -9.51 -23.79 18.35
CA VAL A 70 -9.44 -23.22 17.00
C VAL A 70 -8.90 -24.24 15.98
N ASN A 71 -7.88 -25.03 16.34
CA ASN A 71 -7.30 -26.03 15.44
C ASN A 71 -8.18 -27.28 15.25
N THR A 72 -9.02 -27.64 16.23
CA THR A 72 -9.98 -28.75 16.14
C THR A 72 -11.36 -28.34 15.60
N TYR A 73 -11.58 -27.04 15.38
CA TYR A 73 -12.87 -26.43 15.02
C TYR A 73 -13.95 -26.59 16.11
N ASP A 74 -13.55 -26.75 17.37
CA ASP A 74 -14.50 -26.82 18.49
C ASP A 74 -14.94 -25.43 18.95
N VAL A 75 -15.96 -24.92 18.26
CA VAL A 75 -16.65 -23.66 18.58
C VAL A 75 -17.13 -23.62 20.03
N GLY A 76 -17.60 -24.74 20.59
CA GLY A 76 -18.12 -24.79 21.95
C GLY A 76 -17.02 -24.57 22.99
N ALA A 77 -15.88 -25.21 22.80
CA ALA A 77 -14.69 -25.00 23.61
C ALA A 77 -14.18 -23.55 23.49
N ALA A 78 -14.07 -23.01 22.28
CA ALA A 78 -13.61 -21.63 22.06
C ALA A 78 -14.51 -20.59 22.75
N GLN A 79 -15.85 -20.74 22.63
CA GLN A 79 -16.81 -19.86 23.29
C GLN A 79 -16.75 -19.97 24.82
N GLN A 80 -16.59 -21.17 25.36
CA GLN A 80 -16.40 -21.36 26.81
C GLN A 80 -15.12 -20.68 27.30
N ILE A 81 -14.00 -20.80 26.56
CA ILE A 81 -12.71 -20.18 26.92
C ILE A 81 -12.81 -18.66 26.91
N CYS A 82 -13.44 -18.05 25.89
CA CYS A 82 -13.71 -16.61 25.89
C CYS A 82 -14.65 -16.21 27.04
N SER A 83 -15.65 -17.03 27.38
CA SER A 83 -16.54 -16.77 28.53
C SER A 83 -15.81 -16.86 29.87
N LEU A 84 -14.87 -17.78 30.05
CA LEU A 84 -14.02 -17.85 31.25
C LEU A 84 -13.13 -16.61 31.39
N LEU A 85 -12.62 -16.06 30.28
CA LEU A 85 -11.90 -14.80 30.32
C LEU A 85 -12.83 -13.63 30.62
N TYR A 86 -14.03 -13.57 30.02
CA TYR A 86 -15.02 -12.54 30.34
C TYR A 86 -15.46 -12.57 31.82
N GLN A 87 -15.55 -13.75 32.44
CA GLN A 87 -15.84 -13.92 33.88
C GLN A 87 -14.74 -13.35 34.82
N LEU A 88 -13.58 -12.98 34.28
CA LEU A 88 -12.51 -12.29 35.03
C LEU A 88 -12.60 -10.76 34.94
N ASP A 89 -13.50 -10.20 34.13
CA ASP A 89 -13.88 -8.79 34.18
C ASP A 89 -14.74 -8.54 35.42
N ASN A 90 -14.20 -7.80 36.39
CA ASN A 90 -14.93 -7.30 37.55
C ASN A 90 -14.73 -5.79 37.65
N ASP A 91 -15.78 -5.03 37.91
CA ASP A 91 -15.70 -3.57 37.99
C ASP A 91 -14.85 -3.08 39.19
N GLU A 92 -14.55 -3.96 40.15
CA GLU A 92 -13.61 -3.74 41.26
C GLU A 92 -12.13 -3.92 40.88
N ASP A 93 -11.82 -4.66 39.81
CA ASP A 93 -10.45 -4.89 39.30
C ASP A 93 -10.45 -4.90 37.76
N GLN A 94 -10.62 -3.69 37.21
CA GLN A 94 -10.81 -3.45 35.78
C GLN A 94 -9.52 -3.62 34.96
N ASP A 95 -8.37 -3.76 35.61
CA ASP A 95 -7.05 -3.89 34.95
C ASP A 95 -6.59 -5.36 34.88
N ARG A 96 -7.17 -6.26 35.69
CA ARG A 96 -6.90 -7.71 35.70
C ARG A 96 -6.80 -8.34 34.32
N LEU A 97 -7.72 -8.01 33.42
CA LEU A 97 -7.74 -8.55 32.05
C LEU A 97 -6.62 -7.99 31.18
N ILE A 98 -6.27 -6.73 31.33
CA ILE A 98 -5.15 -6.11 30.62
C ILE A 98 -3.84 -6.76 31.09
N SER A 99 -3.65 -6.92 32.41
CA SER A 99 -2.49 -7.62 32.97
C SER A 99 -2.38 -9.08 32.54
N ILE A 100 -3.50 -9.79 32.27
CA ILE A 100 -3.47 -11.12 31.63
C ILE A 100 -2.94 -11.00 30.20
N PHE A 101 -3.45 -10.05 29.40
CA PHE A 101 -3.06 -9.86 28.01
C PHE A 101 -1.60 -9.42 27.84
N GLU A 102 -1.03 -8.74 28.82
CA GLU A 102 0.39 -8.38 28.92
C GLU A 102 1.32 -9.56 29.22
N GLN A 103 0.83 -10.65 29.82
CA GLN A 103 1.72 -11.70 30.32
C GLN A 103 2.56 -12.32 29.19
N PRO A 104 3.88 -12.50 29.39
CA PRO A 104 4.72 -13.27 28.50
C PRO A 104 4.34 -14.75 28.58
N LEU A 105 4.58 -15.48 27.49
CA LEU A 105 4.35 -16.92 27.41
C LEU A 105 5.66 -17.67 27.16
N GLY A 106 5.82 -18.80 27.84
CA GLY A 106 6.87 -19.79 27.57
C GLY A 106 6.35 -20.92 26.68
N GLY A 107 6.96 -22.11 26.81
CA GLY A 107 6.47 -23.33 26.15
C GLY A 107 6.37 -23.18 24.63
N LYS A 108 5.21 -23.58 24.06
CA LYS A 108 4.97 -23.48 22.60
C LYS A 108 4.89 -22.02 22.10
N PHE A 109 4.59 -21.07 22.97
CA PHE A 109 4.41 -19.65 22.65
C PHE A 109 5.62 -18.80 23.10
N ALA A 110 6.79 -19.41 23.28
CA ALA A 110 7.98 -18.76 23.84
C ALA A 110 8.30 -17.40 23.18
N GLY A 111 8.36 -16.36 24.02
CA GLY A 111 8.64 -14.98 23.62
C GLY A 111 7.41 -14.15 23.20
N GLN A 112 6.23 -14.78 23.07
CA GLN A 112 4.98 -14.08 22.75
C GLN A 112 4.29 -13.53 24.00
N THR A 113 3.42 -12.52 23.85
CA THR A 113 2.43 -12.16 24.88
C THR A 113 1.12 -12.91 24.67
N VAL A 114 0.27 -12.97 25.69
CA VAL A 114 -1.10 -13.46 25.56
C VAL A 114 -1.89 -12.69 24.50
N ALA A 115 -1.74 -11.36 24.42
CA ALA A 115 -2.37 -10.54 23.37
C ALA A 115 -1.95 -10.95 21.95
N TYR A 116 -0.65 -11.23 21.74
CA TYR A 116 -0.13 -11.72 20.47
C TYR A 116 -0.74 -13.09 20.13
N ALA A 117 -0.66 -14.06 21.04
CA ALA A 117 -1.15 -15.41 20.82
C ALA A 117 -2.68 -15.47 20.61
N TRP A 118 -3.46 -14.60 21.26
CA TRP A 118 -4.91 -14.51 21.04
C TRP A 118 -5.26 -13.90 19.67
N MET A 119 -4.50 -12.90 19.21
CA MET A 119 -4.66 -12.41 17.84
C MET A 119 -4.17 -13.40 16.77
N ASP A 120 -3.19 -14.27 17.08
CA ASP A 120 -2.74 -15.33 16.16
C ASP A 120 -3.76 -16.48 16.09
N ASN A 121 -4.47 -16.76 17.20
CA ASN A 121 -5.63 -17.64 17.20
C ASN A 121 -6.83 -17.04 16.43
N LEU A 122 -7.09 -15.72 16.55
CA LEU A 122 -8.10 -15.02 15.74
C LEU A 122 -7.73 -15.06 14.25
N PHE A 123 -6.46 -14.84 13.90
CA PHE A 123 -5.93 -15.00 12.54
C PHE A 123 -6.12 -16.44 12.03
N SER A 124 -5.71 -17.43 12.81
CA SER A 124 -5.86 -18.86 12.48
C SER A 124 -7.32 -19.26 12.27
N ALA A 125 -8.24 -18.70 13.07
CA ALA A 125 -9.67 -18.91 12.94
C ALA A 125 -10.27 -18.37 11.62
N THR A 126 -9.61 -17.44 10.92
CA THR A 126 -10.12 -16.92 9.63
C THR A 126 -9.96 -17.88 8.44
N TYR A 127 -9.15 -18.94 8.57
CA TYR A 127 -8.90 -19.91 7.49
C TYR A 127 -10.09 -20.85 7.20
N ASP A 128 -11.06 -20.97 8.09
CA ASP A 128 -12.22 -21.87 7.91
C ASP A 128 -13.51 -21.23 8.44
N PRO A 129 -14.58 -21.09 7.62
CA PRO A 129 -15.85 -20.52 8.06
C PRO A 129 -16.51 -21.21 9.26
N ARG A 130 -16.16 -22.47 9.59
CA ARG A 130 -16.63 -23.16 10.81
C ARG A 130 -16.14 -22.46 12.08
N ASN A 131 -15.01 -21.76 12.01
CA ASN A 131 -14.43 -21.01 13.11
C ASN A 131 -14.95 -19.55 13.23
N THR A 132 -15.84 -19.07 12.34
CA THR A 132 -16.44 -17.73 12.47
C THR A 132 -17.01 -17.43 13.87
N PRO A 133 -17.69 -18.35 14.58
CA PRO A 133 -18.14 -18.11 15.96
C PRO A 133 -16.99 -17.92 16.98
N ALA A 134 -15.82 -18.52 16.73
CA ALA A 134 -14.62 -18.29 17.54
C ALA A 134 -13.98 -16.92 17.22
N VAL A 135 -13.97 -16.49 15.94
CA VAL A 135 -13.59 -15.12 15.57
C VAL A 135 -14.49 -14.10 16.27
N ILE A 136 -15.81 -14.31 16.27
CA ILE A 136 -16.77 -13.45 16.98
C ILE A 136 -16.47 -13.40 18.48
N ALA A 137 -16.23 -14.56 19.12
CA ALA A 137 -15.96 -14.62 20.55
C ALA A 137 -14.66 -13.89 20.95
N ILE A 138 -13.57 -14.06 20.19
CA ILE A 138 -12.30 -13.37 20.46
C ILE A 138 -12.41 -11.87 20.16
N ASN A 139 -13.07 -11.49 19.06
CA ASN A 139 -13.30 -10.10 18.67
C ASN A 139 -14.15 -9.35 19.73
N TYR A 140 -15.15 -10.00 20.32
CA TYR A 140 -15.95 -9.44 21.41
C TYR A 140 -15.10 -9.11 22.65
N ILE A 141 -14.19 -10.00 23.07
CA ILE A 141 -13.29 -9.74 24.21
C ILE A 141 -12.41 -8.50 23.96
N PHE A 142 -11.78 -8.41 22.78
CA PHE A 142 -10.97 -7.25 22.45
C PHE A 142 -11.80 -5.96 22.32
N SER A 143 -13.00 -6.03 21.73
CA SER A 143 -13.91 -4.87 21.63
C SER A 143 -14.33 -4.36 23.01
N HIS A 144 -14.72 -5.25 23.92
CA HIS A 144 -15.12 -4.92 25.30
C HIS A 144 -13.98 -4.26 26.10
N LEU A 145 -12.77 -4.81 26.01
CA LEU A 145 -11.59 -4.22 26.65
C LEU A 145 -11.16 -2.89 26.00
N LEU A 146 -11.34 -2.75 24.70
CA LEU A 146 -11.07 -1.53 23.97
C LEU A 146 -12.07 -0.41 24.33
N GLU A 147 -13.32 -0.77 24.64
CA GLU A 147 -14.30 0.15 25.21
C GLU A 147 -13.89 0.60 26.61
N LYS A 148 -13.63 -0.33 27.56
CA LYS A 148 -13.27 -0.03 28.96
C LYS A 148 -11.89 0.63 29.17
N LYS A 149 -10.83 0.10 28.53
CA LYS A 149 -9.41 0.37 28.85
C LYS A 149 -8.56 0.60 27.59
N GLY A 150 -9.15 1.22 26.57
CA GLY A 150 -8.62 1.23 25.20
C GLY A 150 -7.19 1.74 24.99
N ASP A 151 -6.73 2.74 25.76
CA ASP A 151 -5.35 3.22 25.63
C ASP A 151 -4.31 2.23 26.16
N ILE A 152 -4.54 1.68 27.36
CA ILE A 152 -3.64 0.68 27.94
C ILE A 152 -3.61 -0.57 27.07
N LEU A 153 -4.79 -1.06 26.62
CA LEU A 153 -4.88 -2.19 25.69
C LEU A 153 -4.10 -1.91 24.38
N SER A 154 -4.14 -0.68 23.87
CA SER A 154 -3.42 -0.28 22.66
C SER A 154 -1.90 -0.37 22.81
N ASP A 155 -1.35 0.00 23.97
CA ASP A 155 0.07 -0.20 24.27
C ASP A 155 0.42 -1.71 24.30
N VAL A 156 -0.43 -2.57 24.86
CA VAL A 156 -0.22 -4.03 24.86
C VAL A 156 -0.19 -4.61 23.44
N VAL A 157 -1.16 -4.27 22.59
CA VAL A 157 -1.29 -4.88 21.25
C VAL A 157 -0.30 -4.31 20.22
N THR A 158 0.23 -3.10 20.46
CA THR A 158 1.26 -2.49 19.61
C THR A 158 2.68 -2.89 20.00
N LYS A 159 2.92 -3.40 21.22
CA LYS A 159 4.25 -3.88 21.63
C LYS A 159 4.75 -4.98 20.68
N ASN A 160 5.93 -4.74 20.10
CA ASN A 160 6.61 -5.71 19.25
C ASN A 160 7.23 -6.85 20.09
N ILE A 161 7.13 -8.07 19.58
CA ILE A 161 7.80 -9.24 20.14
C ILE A 161 9.32 -9.08 20.01
N GLU A 162 10.04 -9.36 21.10
CA GLU A 162 11.47 -9.05 21.22
C GLU A 162 12.38 -10.22 20.78
N GLU A 163 11.87 -11.45 20.71
CA GLU A 163 12.64 -12.67 20.40
C GLU A 163 11.81 -13.77 19.67
N GLY A 164 12.39 -14.97 19.50
CA GLY A 164 11.74 -16.09 18.81
C GLY A 164 11.50 -15.89 17.31
N SER A 165 10.65 -16.73 16.71
CA SER A 165 10.25 -16.63 15.28
C SER A 165 9.35 -15.42 14.99
N GLU A 166 8.75 -14.85 16.04
CA GLU A 166 7.78 -13.77 15.97
C GLU A 166 8.41 -12.39 16.21
N LYS A 167 9.72 -12.33 16.46
CA LYS A 167 10.50 -11.09 16.65
C LYS A 167 10.16 -10.01 15.62
N GLY A 168 9.85 -8.81 16.11
CA GLY A 168 9.52 -7.64 15.29
C GLY A 168 8.09 -7.61 14.75
N LYS A 169 7.22 -8.56 15.14
CA LYS A 169 5.77 -8.54 14.88
C LYS A 169 5.04 -8.08 16.15
N ASN A 170 3.80 -7.63 16.01
CA ASN A 170 2.90 -7.28 17.12
C ASN A 170 1.47 -7.80 16.85
N ALA A 171 0.57 -7.64 17.82
CA ALA A 171 -0.78 -8.18 17.73
C ALA A 171 -1.67 -7.43 16.71
N ILE A 172 -1.37 -6.16 16.42
CA ILE A 172 -2.05 -5.37 15.37
C ILE A 172 -1.67 -5.82 13.96
N LEU A 173 -0.41 -6.24 13.73
CA LEU A 173 -0.03 -6.90 12.49
C LEU A 173 -0.81 -8.21 12.28
N LEU A 174 -1.05 -8.97 13.35
CA LEU A 174 -1.87 -10.19 13.29
C LEU A 174 -3.34 -9.87 12.98
N LEU A 175 -3.90 -8.82 13.58
CA LEU A 175 -5.25 -8.34 13.28
C LEU A 175 -5.38 -7.91 11.81
N ALA A 176 -4.39 -7.19 11.26
CA ALA A 176 -4.33 -6.83 9.85
C ALA A 176 -4.17 -8.06 8.92
N ARG A 177 -3.45 -9.11 9.36
CA ARG A 177 -3.34 -10.38 8.62
C ARG A 177 -4.64 -11.20 8.66
N ALA A 178 -5.34 -11.22 9.79
CA ALA A 178 -6.66 -11.83 9.93
C ALA A 178 -7.67 -11.16 9.02
N PHE A 179 -7.64 -9.82 9.00
CA PHE A 179 -8.43 -9.02 8.09
C PHE A 179 -8.15 -9.38 6.61
N ALA A 180 -6.88 -9.38 6.18
CA ALA A 180 -6.48 -9.73 4.82
C ALA A 180 -6.89 -11.15 4.42
N ASN A 181 -6.74 -12.12 5.32
CA ASN A 181 -7.08 -13.52 5.08
C ASN A 181 -8.60 -13.74 5.02
N ALA A 182 -9.38 -13.08 5.89
CA ALA A 182 -10.84 -13.10 5.81
C ALA A 182 -11.36 -12.41 4.54
N ALA A 183 -10.72 -11.31 4.10
CA ALA A 183 -11.05 -10.61 2.86
C ALA A 183 -10.87 -11.49 1.62
N ALA A 184 -9.81 -12.32 1.60
CA ALA A 184 -9.47 -13.20 0.48
C ALA A 184 -10.38 -14.44 0.33
N VAL A 185 -11.26 -14.74 1.29
CA VAL A 185 -12.12 -15.94 1.28
C VAL A 185 -13.55 -15.60 0.83
N PRO A 186 -14.01 -16.09 -0.34
CA PRO A 186 -15.38 -15.86 -0.81
C PRO A 186 -16.44 -16.27 0.22
N GLY A 187 -17.39 -15.39 0.48
CA GLY A 187 -18.46 -15.60 1.48
C GLY A 187 -18.08 -15.27 2.93
N ASN A 188 -16.80 -14.99 3.23
CA ASN A 188 -16.35 -14.66 4.59
C ASN A 188 -16.46 -13.14 4.92
N GLN A 189 -17.27 -12.41 4.15
CA GLN A 189 -17.34 -10.94 4.12
C GLN A 189 -17.69 -10.34 5.48
N ASN A 190 -18.71 -10.88 6.17
CA ASN A 190 -19.13 -10.42 7.50
C ASN A 190 -18.00 -10.58 8.54
N THR A 191 -17.19 -11.63 8.43
CA THR A 191 -16.02 -11.85 9.30
C THR A 191 -14.93 -10.82 9.01
N ALA A 192 -14.69 -10.51 7.73
CA ALA A 192 -13.72 -9.50 7.33
C ALA A 192 -14.14 -8.09 7.82
N GLU A 193 -15.41 -7.72 7.68
CA GLU A 193 -15.97 -6.46 8.20
C GLU A 193 -15.86 -6.35 9.73
N LEU A 194 -16.20 -7.43 10.46
CA LEU A 194 -16.08 -7.49 11.91
C LEU A 194 -14.62 -7.29 12.41
N ILE A 195 -13.64 -7.83 11.67
CA ILE A 195 -12.22 -7.63 11.98
C ILE A 195 -11.78 -6.20 11.59
N ALA A 196 -12.28 -5.64 10.48
CA ALA A 196 -12.00 -4.27 10.07
C ALA A 196 -12.50 -3.24 11.09
N GLU A 197 -13.73 -3.39 11.59
CA GLU A 197 -14.29 -2.47 12.58
C GLU A 197 -13.52 -2.54 13.91
N LEU A 198 -13.02 -3.71 14.33
CA LEU A 198 -12.12 -3.82 15.48
C LEU A 198 -10.78 -3.09 15.24
N LEU A 199 -10.13 -3.29 14.09
CA LEU A 199 -8.89 -2.58 13.76
C LEU A 199 -9.09 -1.06 13.70
N LYS A 200 -10.21 -0.61 13.12
CA LYS A 200 -10.65 0.79 13.04
C LYS A 200 -11.00 1.37 14.41
N ALA A 201 -11.58 0.58 15.30
CA ALA A 201 -11.83 0.98 16.69
C ALA A 201 -10.51 1.17 17.46
N PHE A 202 -9.53 0.27 17.26
CA PHE A 202 -8.19 0.42 17.85
C PHE A 202 -7.54 1.74 17.39
N ILE A 203 -7.54 2.01 16.08
CA ILE A 203 -7.01 3.27 15.52
C ILE A 203 -7.74 4.49 16.09
N LYS A 204 -9.05 4.43 16.29
CA LYS A 204 -9.82 5.54 16.87
C LYS A 204 -9.56 5.80 18.35
N LYS A 205 -9.11 4.79 19.11
CA LYS A 205 -8.80 4.93 20.53
C LYS A 205 -7.43 5.58 20.74
N SER A 206 -6.37 5.00 20.17
CA SER A 206 -5.00 5.48 20.38
C SER A 206 -4.27 5.74 19.05
N PRO A 207 -4.74 6.72 18.25
CA PRO A 207 -4.41 6.86 16.83
C PRO A 207 -2.93 6.96 16.52
N VAL A 208 -2.13 7.61 17.38
CA VAL A 208 -0.68 7.73 17.17
C VAL A 208 0.02 6.38 17.32
N ALA A 209 -0.26 5.63 18.39
CA ALA A 209 0.35 4.32 18.65
C ALA A 209 -0.01 3.29 17.55
N LEU A 210 -1.29 3.22 17.18
CA LEU A 210 -1.76 2.33 16.12
C LEU A 210 -1.22 2.72 14.74
N SER A 211 -1.18 4.02 14.42
CA SER A 211 -0.60 4.49 13.15
C SER A 211 0.89 4.17 13.06
N MET A 212 1.66 4.36 14.13
CA MET A 212 3.08 3.96 14.17
C MET A 212 3.23 2.44 13.98
N SER A 213 2.43 1.63 14.68
CA SER A 213 2.45 0.17 14.57
C SER A 213 2.13 -0.34 13.15
N LEU A 214 1.21 0.32 12.44
CA LEU A 214 0.85 -0.04 11.06
C LEU A 214 1.90 0.42 10.03
N THR A 215 2.55 1.57 10.22
CA THR A 215 3.55 2.10 9.27
C THR A 215 4.95 1.54 9.51
N GLN A 216 5.28 1.14 10.74
CA GLN A 216 6.62 0.65 11.12
C GLN A 216 7.08 -0.52 10.26
N GLU A 217 8.34 -0.45 9.82
CA GLU A 217 9.01 -1.54 9.12
C GLU A 217 9.41 -2.67 10.07
N ILE A 218 8.99 -3.88 9.71
CA ILE A 218 9.38 -5.13 10.35
C ILE A 218 10.79 -5.49 9.86
N ALA A 219 11.76 -5.53 10.79
CA ALA A 219 13.17 -5.76 10.46
C ALA A 219 13.57 -7.26 10.35
N TYR A 220 12.71 -8.17 10.80
CA TYR A 220 13.02 -9.59 11.02
C TYR A 220 11.98 -10.55 10.42
N GLY A 221 12.33 -11.84 10.31
CA GLY A 221 11.42 -12.90 9.86
C GLY A 221 10.94 -12.77 8.40
N SER A 222 9.88 -13.50 8.06
CA SER A 222 9.28 -13.52 6.71
C SER A 222 8.69 -12.17 6.26
N PHE A 223 8.34 -11.32 7.22
CA PHE A 223 7.83 -9.97 6.97
C PHE A 223 8.93 -8.90 6.88
N LYS A 224 10.22 -9.28 6.91
CA LYS A 224 11.33 -8.34 6.70
C LYS A 224 11.09 -7.44 5.49
N GLY A 225 11.28 -6.13 5.67
CA GLY A 225 11.12 -5.12 4.62
C GLY A 225 9.67 -4.68 4.36
N LYS A 226 8.73 -5.03 5.24
CA LYS A 226 7.27 -4.77 5.09
C LYS A 226 6.71 -4.18 6.38
N SER A 227 5.47 -3.70 6.33
CA SER A 227 4.73 -3.10 7.45
C SER A 227 3.26 -3.56 7.45
N GLY A 228 2.47 -3.11 8.43
CA GLY A 228 1.02 -3.31 8.42
C GLY A 228 0.34 -2.71 7.17
N VAL A 229 0.83 -1.56 6.68
CA VAL A 229 0.36 -0.93 5.44
C VAL A 229 0.50 -1.85 4.21
N TYR A 230 1.60 -2.63 4.11
CA TYR A 230 1.72 -3.64 3.05
C TYR A 230 0.62 -4.70 3.13
N VAL A 231 0.27 -5.16 4.34
CA VAL A 231 -0.78 -6.15 4.57
C VAL A 231 -2.16 -5.59 4.21
N LEU A 232 -2.43 -4.32 4.54
CA LEU A 232 -3.66 -3.62 4.16
C LEU A 232 -3.76 -3.37 2.65
N ALA A 233 -2.65 -3.09 1.96
CA ALA A 233 -2.63 -2.98 0.50
C ALA A 233 -2.86 -4.35 -0.18
N CYS A 234 -2.33 -5.45 0.39
CA CYS A 234 -2.70 -6.80 -0.05
C CYS A 234 -4.19 -7.09 0.21
N ALA A 235 -4.72 -6.67 1.36
CA ALA A 235 -6.14 -6.83 1.68
C ALA A 235 -7.06 -6.04 0.72
N ILE A 236 -6.64 -4.86 0.25
CA ILE A 236 -7.34 -4.13 -0.84
C ILE A 236 -7.39 -4.98 -2.12
N LYS A 237 -6.26 -5.57 -2.51
CA LYS A 237 -6.16 -6.42 -3.70
C LYS A 237 -7.00 -7.70 -3.56
N ASP A 238 -7.02 -8.30 -2.38
CA ASP A 238 -7.59 -9.63 -2.12
C ASP A 238 -9.08 -9.58 -1.69
N ALA A 239 -9.54 -8.49 -1.08
CA ALA A 239 -10.97 -8.16 -0.95
C ALA A 239 -11.65 -8.07 -2.33
N GLY A 240 -10.88 -7.58 -3.31
CA GLY A 240 -11.16 -7.76 -4.72
C GLY A 240 -12.42 -7.07 -5.23
N GLU A 241 -12.91 -7.60 -6.33
CA GLU A 241 -13.71 -6.89 -7.31
C GLU A 241 -15.15 -6.56 -6.87
N ASN A 242 -15.63 -7.14 -5.76
CA ASN A 242 -17.06 -7.22 -5.44
C ASN A 242 -17.41 -6.87 -3.97
N ASN A 243 -16.53 -6.19 -3.22
CA ASN A 243 -16.82 -5.81 -1.83
C ASN A 243 -16.49 -4.33 -1.53
N SER A 244 -17.38 -3.43 -1.94
CA SER A 244 -17.16 -1.98 -1.78
C SER A 244 -17.10 -1.55 -0.31
N GLN A 245 -17.94 -2.10 0.57
CA GLN A 245 -17.92 -1.82 2.01
C GLN A 245 -16.57 -2.19 2.63
N LEU A 246 -15.97 -3.31 2.23
CA LEU A 246 -14.66 -3.73 2.74
C LEU A 246 -13.53 -2.83 2.24
N ILE A 247 -13.50 -2.48 0.95
CA ILE A 247 -12.54 -1.51 0.41
C ILE A 247 -12.67 -0.17 1.13
N LYS A 248 -13.89 0.34 1.29
CA LYS A 248 -14.22 1.59 1.98
C LYS A 248 -13.72 1.63 3.42
N LEU A 249 -13.79 0.51 4.14
CA LEU A 249 -13.23 0.38 5.49
C LEU A 249 -11.70 0.48 5.47
N ILE A 250 -11.01 -0.16 4.53
CA ILE A 250 -9.54 -0.04 4.40
C ILE A 250 -9.13 1.37 3.96
N SER A 251 -9.85 1.97 2.99
CA SER A 251 -9.63 3.35 2.56
C SER A 251 -9.73 4.30 3.74
N ASN A 252 -10.76 4.16 4.59
CA ASN A 252 -10.90 4.99 5.78
C ASN A 252 -9.79 4.73 6.81
N ILE A 253 -9.38 3.47 7.03
CA ILE A 253 -8.23 3.13 7.90
C ILE A 253 -6.93 3.80 7.40
N LEU A 254 -6.62 3.72 6.10
CA LEU A 254 -5.42 4.32 5.53
C LEU A 254 -5.48 5.86 5.58
N LEU A 255 -6.66 6.46 5.44
CA LEU A 255 -6.86 7.90 5.54
C LEU A 255 -6.80 8.41 6.99
N ASP A 256 -7.34 7.66 7.95
CA ASP A 256 -7.18 7.96 9.38
C ASP A 256 -5.69 7.92 9.77
N VAL A 257 -4.93 6.94 9.29
CA VAL A 257 -3.46 6.89 9.44
C VAL A 257 -2.78 8.07 8.72
N ASN A 258 -3.21 8.44 7.51
CA ASN A 258 -2.67 9.58 6.76
C ASN A 258 -2.86 10.92 7.50
N ASN A 259 -4.00 11.10 8.18
CA ASN A 259 -4.32 12.31 8.91
C ASN A 259 -3.47 12.49 10.20
N ILE A 260 -2.85 11.40 10.69
CA ILE A 260 -2.08 11.39 11.94
C ILE A 260 -0.57 11.29 11.66
N LEU A 261 -0.14 10.40 10.77
CA LEU A 261 1.27 10.17 10.38
C LEU A 261 1.44 10.15 8.85
N PRO A 262 1.19 11.27 8.13
CA PRO A 262 1.24 11.29 6.67
C PRO A 262 2.61 10.88 6.13
N LYS A 263 3.69 11.37 6.75
CA LYS A 263 5.08 11.08 6.35
C LYS A 263 5.41 9.58 6.44
N ASP A 264 5.02 8.93 7.53
CA ASP A 264 5.36 7.53 7.78
C ASP A 264 4.46 6.59 6.96
N LEU A 265 3.22 6.98 6.69
CA LEU A 265 2.39 6.31 5.70
C LEU A 265 2.97 6.42 4.29
N ILE A 266 3.43 7.61 3.86
CA ILE A 266 4.08 7.81 2.57
C ILE A 266 5.34 6.94 2.46
N ASN A 267 6.21 6.95 3.48
CA ASN A 267 7.39 6.06 3.53
C ASN A 267 6.99 4.58 3.36
N ALA A 268 5.95 4.12 4.08
CA ALA A 268 5.47 2.74 4.03
C ALA A 268 4.78 2.37 2.70
N LEU A 269 4.09 3.32 2.06
CA LEU A 269 3.44 3.15 0.77
C LEU A 269 4.45 3.15 -0.39
N CYS A 270 5.48 3.99 -0.31
CA CYS A 270 6.46 4.17 -1.38
C CYS A 270 7.64 3.19 -1.31
N LYS A 271 7.96 2.58 -0.16
CA LYS A 271 9.06 1.62 -0.06
C LYS A 271 8.87 0.42 -0.98
N ALA A 272 9.82 0.23 -1.91
CA ALA A 272 9.86 -0.93 -2.79
C ALA A 272 10.25 -2.20 -2.04
N HIS A 273 9.58 -3.31 -2.36
CA HIS A 273 9.78 -4.60 -1.71
C HIS A 273 10.87 -5.40 -2.44
N GLU A 274 11.92 -5.81 -1.73
CA GLU A 274 13.04 -6.57 -2.28
C GLU A 274 12.71 -8.05 -2.56
N LEU A 275 11.76 -8.60 -1.79
CA LEU A 275 11.46 -10.04 -1.69
C LEU A 275 9.95 -10.31 -1.52
N GLY A 276 9.47 -11.38 -2.15
CA GLY A 276 8.08 -11.84 -2.09
C GLY A 276 7.31 -11.67 -3.42
N PRO A 277 6.00 -11.93 -3.46
CA PRO A 277 5.18 -11.90 -4.69
C PRO A 277 5.07 -10.49 -5.31
N HIS A 278 5.34 -9.46 -4.53
CA HIS A 278 5.31 -8.06 -4.97
C HIS A 278 6.71 -7.44 -5.06
N LYS A 279 7.74 -8.26 -5.32
CA LYS A 279 9.11 -7.78 -5.58
C LYS A 279 9.13 -6.67 -6.64
N GLY A 280 9.88 -5.61 -6.38
CA GLY A 280 10.02 -4.45 -7.27
C GLY A 280 8.83 -3.48 -7.29
N LYS A 281 7.70 -3.86 -6.70
CA LYS A 281 6.56 -2.96 -6.42
C LYS A 281 6.72 -2.36 -5.02
N ASN A 282 5.97 -1.29 -4.75
CA ASN A 282 5.70 -0.80 -3.39
C ASN A 282 4.21 -0.98 -3.06
N ALA A 283 3.76 -0.60 -1.85
CA ALA A 283 2.36 -0.80 -1.48
C ALA A 283 1.39 0.14 -2.23
N LEU A 284 1.83 1.34 -2.63
CA LEU A 284 1.04 2.21 -3.52
C LEU A 284 0.75 1.54 -4.87
N HIS A 285 1.74 0.89 -5.49
CA HIS A 285 1.55 0.13 -6.73
C HIS A 285 0.53 -1.02 -6.58
N ILE A 286 0.42 -1.65 -5.41
CA ILE A 286 -0.59 -2.69 -5.15
C ILE A 286 -2.00 -2.08 -5.14
N ILE A 287 -2.17 -0.90 -4.53
CA ILE A 287 -3.43 -0.14 -4.56
C ILE A 287 -3.78 0.30 -5.99
N LEU A 288 -2.81 0.75 -6.78
CA LEU A 288 -3.02 1.17 -8.18
C LEU A 288 -3.39 0.00 -9.11
N ILE A 289 -2.79 -1.18 -8.91
CA ILE A 289 -3.21 -2.40 -9.62
C ILE A 289 -4.65 -2.77 -9.27
N SER A 290 -5.02 -2.63 -7.99
CA SER A 290 -6.39 -2.89 -7.52
C SER A 290 -7.40 -1.89 -8.08
N LEU A 291 -7.00 -0.62 -8.26
CA LEU A 291 -7.79 0.41 -8.95
C LEU A 291 -8.02 0.07 -10.44
N VAL A 292 -6.99 -0.45 -11.13
CA VAL A 292 -7.12 -0.95 -12.51
C VAL A 292 -8.10 -2.11 -12.57
N SER A 293 -7.96 -3.13 -11.71
CA SER A 293 -8.91 -4.24 -11.63
C SER A 293 -10.33 -3.74 -11.37
N ALA A 294 -10.54 -2.91 -10.35
CA ALA A 294 -11.84 -2.35 -9.97
C ALA A 294 -12.56 -1.63 -11.14
N ALA A 295 -11.81 -0.97 -12.02
CA ALA A 295 -12.34 -0.25 -13.18
C ALA A 295 -12.77 -1.16 -14.35
N TYR A 296 -12.40 -2.44 -14.36
CA TYR A 296 -12.88 -3.44 -15.33
C TYR A 296 -14.20 -4.13 -14.92
N ILE A 297 -14.81 -3.76 -13.77
CA ILE A 297 -16.08 -4.33 -13.32
C ILE A 297 -17.22 -3.33 -13.52
N ASN A 298 -18.25 -3.77 -14.23
CA ASN A 298 -19.49 -3.01 -14.42
C ASN A 298 -20.10 -2.56 -13.09
N GLN A 299 -20.58 -1.32 -13.05
CA GLN A 299 -21.24 -0.69 -11.88
C GLN A 299 -20.35 -0.44 -10.65
N ASN A 300 -19.05 -0.78 -10.67
CA ASN A 300 -18.14 -0.71 -9.51
C ASN A 300 -17.61 0.71 -9.17
N SER A 301 -18.43 1.74 -9.35
CA SER A 301 -17.99 3.15 -9.22
C SER A 301 -17.60 3.55 -7.79
N GLU A 302 -18.16 2.90 -6.76
CA GLU A 302 -17.81 3.20 -5.36
C GLU A 302 -16.36 2.78 -5.04
N VAL A 303 -15.96 1.54 -5.39
CA VAL A 303 -14.59 1.04 -5.21
C VAL A 303 -13.59 1.90 -5.97
N VAL A 304 -13.86 2.21 -7.23
CA VAL A 304 -12.99 3.08 -8.05
C VAL A 304 -12.81 4.45 -7.37
N SER A 305 -13.90 5.05 -6.87
CA SER A 305 -13.86 6.32 -6.15
C SER A 305 -13.09 6.24 -4.84
N ASP A 306 -13.25 5.17 -4.06
CA ASP A 306 -12.59 4.99 -2.76
C ASP A 306 -11.10 4.66 -2.88
N LEU A 307 -10.67 3.98 -3.94
CA LEU A 307 -9.26 3.69 -4.19
C LEU A 307 -8.50 4.92 -4.68
N ILE A 308 -9.05 5.68 -5.65
CA ILE A 308 -8.42 6.94 -6.08
C ILE A 308 -8.48 8.02 -4.98
N ARG A 309 -9.50 7.99 -4.09
CA ARG A 309 -9.56 8.84 -2.89
C ARG A 309 -8.37 8.60 -1.95
N ILE A 310 -7.90 7.37 -1.75
CA ILE A 310 -6.65 7.12 -0.99
C ILE A 310 -5.48 7.82 -1.70
N VAL A 311 -5.28 7.52 -2.98
CA VAL A 311 -4.15 8.01 -3.79
C VAL A 311 -4.08 9.54 -3.77
N HIS A 312 -5.22 10.22 -3.98
CA HIS A 312 -5.34 11.68 -4.02
C HIS A 312 -5.02 12.33 -2.66
N GLN A 313 -5.50 11.78 -1.55
CA GLN A 313 -5.28 12.37 -0.22
C GLN A 313 -3.85 12.13 0.30
N VAL A 314 -3.29 10.95 0.07
CA VAL A 314 -1.87 10.66 0.38
C VAL A 314 -0.97 11.53 -0.49
N TRP A 315 -1.29 11.69 -1.79
CA TRP A 315 -0.58 12.62 -2.67
C TRP A 315 -0.70 14.08 -2.23
N LYS A 316 -1.87 14.56 -1.78
CA LYS A 316 -2.02 15.91 -1.18
C LYS A 316 -1.27 16.08 0.15
N SER A 317 -0.78 14.99 0.74
CA SER A 317 0.06 14.98 1.94
C SER A 317 1.56 14.80 1.62
N ASN A 318 1.92 14.69 0.34
CA ASN A 318 3.27 14.45 -0.16
C ASN A 318 4.18 15.68 0.05
N SER A 319 5.04 15.62 1.07
CA SER A 319 5.92 16.73 1.48
C SER A 319 7.38 16.56 1.05
N ASN A 320 7.70 15.51 0.29
CA ASN A 320 9.08 15.12 -0.03
C ASN A 320 9.21 14.38 -1.39
N ASP A 321 8.30 14.64 -2.32
CA ASP A 321 8.23 14.04 -3.67
C ASP A 321 8.15 12.51 -3.76
N GLN A 322 8.11 11.76 -2.66
CA GLN A 322 8.08 10.29 -2.71
C GLN A 322 6.87 9.74 -3.47
N ILE A 323 5.69 10.35 -3.34
CA ILE A 323 4.51 9.90 -4.11
C ILE A 323 4.68 10.26 -5.60
N ASN A 324 5.19 11.45 -5.91
CA ASN A 324 5.45 11.87 -7.30
C ASN A 324 6.43 10.91 -7.99
N LEU A 325 7.53 10.56 -7.32
CA LEU A 325 8.51 9.57 -7.80
C LEU A 325 7.91 8.16 -7.91
N ALA A 326 7.10 7.73 -6.94
CA ALA A 326 6.43 6.42 -6.99
C ALA A 326 5.35 6.32 -8.08
N LEU A 327 4.84 7.46 -8.58
CA LEU A 327 3.90 7.52 -9.70
C LEU A 327 4.60 7.58 -11.06
N SER A 328 5.72 8.30 -11.18
CA SER A 328 6.44 8.49 -12.45
C SER A 328 7.44 7.39 -12.78
N GLN A 329 8.17 6.87 -11.78
CA GLN A 329 9.21 5.86 -11.98
C GLN A 329 8.63 4.49 -12.37
N THR A 330 9.38 3.76 -13.17
CA THR A 330 9.01 2.43 -13.64
C THR A 330 9.36 1.34 -12.62
N ILE A 331 8.48 0.34 -12.52
CA ILE A 331 8.73 -0.89 -11.77
C ILE A 331 9.88 -1.65 -12.46
N ASN A 332 10.95 -1.92 -11.72
CA ASN A 332 12.17 -2.51 -12.29
C ASN A 332 12.13 -4.03 -12.49
N THR A 333 11.19 -4.76 -11.86
CA THR A 333 11.17 -6.24 -11.94
C THR A 333 9.75 -6.85 -11.82
N GLY A 334 9.64 -8.10 -12.28
CA GLY A 334 8.41 -8.91 -12.18
C GLY A 334 7.41 -8.65 -13.32
N GLU A 335 6.21 -9.21 -13.18
CA GLU A 335 5.11 -9.17 -14.16
C GLU A 335 4.74 -7.77 -14.66
N HIS A 336 4.92 -6.74 -13.82
CA HIS A 336 4.57 -5.35 -14.11
C HIS A 336 5.81 -4.50 -14.44
N ALA A 337 6.92 -5.12 -14.83
CA ALA A 337 8.15 -4.41 -15.17
C ALA A 337 7.94 -3.42 -16.32
N ASN A 338 8.64 -2.29 -16.26
CA ASN A 338 8.51 -1.15 -17.18
C ASN A 338 7.13 -0.45 -17.16
N LEU A 339 6.29 -0.67 -16.13
CA LEU A 339 5.09 0.13 -15.88
C LEU A 339 5.33 1.14 -14.75
N ASN A 340 4.74 2.33 -14.83
CA ASN A 340 4.72 3.32 -13.75
C ASN A 340 3.29 3.48 -13.18
N GLY A 341 3.14 4.26 -12.12
CA GLY A 341 1.84 4.52 -11.49
C GLY A 341 0.88 5.32 -12.39
N ILE A 342 1.37 6.29 -13.17
CA ILE A 342 0.55 7.08 -14.10
C ILE A 342 -0.12 6.21 -15.17
N MET A 343 0.59 5.23 -15.72
CA MET A 343 0.03 4.22 -16.63
C MET A 343 -1.12 3.44 -15.99
N MET A 344 -1.01 3.08 -14.71
CA MET A 344 -2.10 2.39 -14.00
C MET A 344 -3.32 3.29 -13.83
N ILE A 345 -3.14 4.56 -13.46
CA ILE A 345 -4.24 5.51 -13.26
C ILE A 345 -4.95 5.84 -14.58
N VAL A 346 -4.19 6.04 -15.68
CA VAL A 346 -4.78 6.26 -17.01
C VAL A 346 -5.46 5.01 -17.55
N ARG A 347 -4.90 3.81 -17.35
CA ARG A 347 -5.60 2.56 -17.73
C ARG A 347 -6.89 2.35 -16.93
N ALA A 348 -6.90 2.68 -15.64
CA ALA A 348 -8.12 2.67 -14.84
C ALA A 348 -9.15 3.67 -15.35
N LEU A 349 -8.73 4.87 -15.80
CA LEU A 349 -9.64 5.83 -16.47
C LEU A 349 -10.25 5.25 -17.75
N VAL A 350 -9.45 4.63 -18.63
CA VAL A 350 -9.95 4.02 -19.87
C VAL A 350 -10.92 2.88 -19.57
N ALA A 351 -10.56 1.96 -18.66
CA ALA A 351 -11.44 0.87 -18.25
C ALA A 351 -12.76 1.39 -17.65
N ALA A 352 -12.70 2.43 -16.80
CA ALA A 352 -13.87 3.07 -16.23
C ALA A 352 -14.78 3.74 -17.28
N ILE A 353 -14.23 4.25 -18.39
CA ILE A 353 -15.00 4.77 -19.52
C ILE A 353 -15.75 3.63 -20.23
N ASP A 354 -15.06 2.55 -20.56
CA ASP A 354 -15.63 1.39 -21.26
C ASP A 354 -16.76 0.73 -20.44
N HIS A 355 -16.61 0.65 -19.13
CA HIS A 355 -17.59 0.09 -18.18
C HIS A 355 -18.58 1.12 -17.61
N GLN A 356 -18.61 2.34 -18.18
CA GLN A 356 -19.57 3.42 -17.87
C GLN A 356 -19.62 3.83 -16.39
N LEU A 357 -18.46 3.82 -15.73
CA LEU A 357 -18.30 4.17 -14.32
C LEU A 357 -18.14 5.69 -14.11
N GLN A 358 -18.17 6.14 -12.86
CA GLN A 358 -17.90 7.53 -12.51
C GLN A 358 -16.40 7.85 -12.64
N ILE A 359 -16.04 8.53 -13.74
CA ILE A 359 -14.63 8.88 -14.04
C ILE A 359 -14.11 10.14 -13.33
N ALA A 360 -15.00 10.99 -12.79
CA ALA A 360 -14.61 12.29 -12.25
C ALA A 360 -13.52 12.20 -11.17
N PRO A 361 -13.59 11.29 -10.17
CA PRO A 361 -12.53 11.14 -9.17
C PRO A 361 -11.14 10.82 -9.76
N ILE A 362 -11.06 10.21 -10.95
CA ILE A 362 -9.78 9.96 -11.64
C ILE A 362 -9.35 11.17 -12.47
N THR A 363 -10.26 11.81 -13.21
CA THR A 363 -9.91 13.02 -13.99
C THR A 363 -9.50 14.17 -13.10
N ASP A 364 -10.14 14.33 -11.95
CA ASP A 364 -9.89 15.42 -11.01
C ASP A 364 -8.55 15.20 -10.28
N PHE A 365 -8.19 13.94 -9.95
CA PHE A 365 -6.84 13.60 -9.49
C PHE A 365 -5.77 13.88 -10.55
N LEU A 366 -5.98 13.45 -11.80
CA LEU A 366 -5.01 13.67 -12.87
C LEU A 366 -4.80 15.17 -13.12
N ILE A 367 -5.89 15.95 -13.17
CA ILE A 367 -5.83 17.41 -13.34
C ILE A 367 -5.05 18.06 -12.18
N ASP A 368 -5.35 17.71 -10.93
CA ASP A 368 -4.60 18.24 -9.77
C ASP A 368 -3.11 17.86 -9.82
N TYR A 369 -2.79 16.61 -10.19
CA TYR A 369 -1.41 16.12 -10.32
C TYR A 369 -0.64 16.91 -11.39
N ILE A 370 -1.21 17.05 -12.58
CA ILE A 370 -0.58 17.73 -13.71
C ILE A 370 -0.30 19.21 -13.39
N HIS A 371 -1.20 19.91 -12.69
CA HIS A 371 -1.02 21.31 -12.29
C HIS A 371 0.10 21.54 -11.26
N THR A 372 0.69 20.48 -10.68
CA THR A 372 1.91 20.60 -9.85
C THR A 372 3.22 20.47 -10.64
N ASP A 373 3.13 20.21 -11.95
CA ASP A 373 4.22 19.99 -12.90
C ASP A 373 5.43 19.23 -12.31
N PRO A 374 5.21 17.99 -11.82
CA PRO A 374 6.27 17.21 -11.20
C PRO A 374 7.36 16.92 -12.23
N LYS A 375 8.64 17.05 -11.85
CA LYS A 375 9.81 16.97 -12.75
C LYS A 375 9.83 15.83 -13.79
N GLU A 376 9.17 14.71 -13.51
CA GLU A 376 9.10 13.52 -14.38
C GLU A 376 7.72 13.40 -15.06
N LEU A 377 6.99 14.50 -15.25
CA LEU A 377 5.64 14.51 -15.83
C LEU A 377 5.67 14.05 -17.28
N GLY A 378 6.47 14.70 -18.14
CA GLY A 378 6.70 14.30 -19.53
C GLY A 378 7.06 12.82 -19.65
N SER A 379 8.19 12.43 -19.04
CA SER A 379 8.67 11.05 -19.05
C SER A 379 7.61 10.04 -18.56
N SER A 380 6.80 10.38 -17.55
CA SER A 380 5.75 9.49 -17.05
C SER A 380 4.57 9.29 -18.01
N PHE A 381 4.23 10.29 -18.83
CA PHE A 381 3.13 10.27 -19.80
C PHE A 381 3.55 9.86 -21.21
N THR A 382 4.83 9.95 -21.56
CA THR A 382 5.41 9.51 -22.85
C THR A 382 5.90 8.07 -22.83
N HIS A 383 6.29 7.54 -21.66
CA HIS A 383 6.80 6.17 -21.50
C HIS A 383 5.80 5.07 -21.90
N CYS A 384 6.30 3.96 -22.44
CA CYS A 384 5.51 2.79 -22.87
C CYS A 384 6.23 1.47 -22.56
N ALA A 385 5.49 0.36 -22.47
CA ALA A 385 6.04 -0.98 -22.23
C ALA A 385 5.82 -1.90 -23.46
N PRO A 386 6.60 -1.75 -24.55
CA PRO A 386 6.35 -2.43 -25.83
C PRO A 386 6.50 -3.95 -25.79
N VAL A 387 7.11 -4.50 -24.73
CA VAL A 387 7.27 -5.95 -24.50
C VAL A 387 6.14 -6.52 -23.62
N SER A 388 5.13 -5.72 -23.27
CA SER A 388 4.00 -6.16 -22.44
C SER A 388 3.06 -7.09 -23.21
N THR A 389 2.53 -8.11 -22.52
CA THR A 389 1.49 -8.99 -23.04
C THR A 389 0.10 -8.35 -23.04
N VAL A 390 -0.10 -7.27 -22.27
CA VAL A 390 -1.34 -6.50 -22.22
C VAL A 390 -1.24 -5.33 -23.21
N ARG A 391 -2.08 -5.36 -24.25
CA ARG A 391 -2.02 -4.39 -25.37
C ARG A 391 -2.02 -2.94 -24.92
N ASP A 392 -2.84 -2.59 -23.94
CA ASP A 392 -2.98 -1.21 -23.45
C ASP A 392 -1.64 -0.62 -22.97
N TYR A 393 -0.81 -1.45 -22.33
CA TYR A 393 0.52 -1.06 -21.82
C TYR A 393 1.59 -0.90 -22.93
N THR A 394 1.30 -1.31 -24.17
CA THR A 394 2.21 -1.06 -25.31
C THR A 394 2.11 0.36 -25.86
N PHE A 395 1.05 1.09 -25.52
CA PHE A 395 0.91 2.52 -25.78
C PHE A 395 1.44 3.35 -24.60
N SER A 396 1.59 4.67 -24.78
CA SER A 396 1.89 5.60 -23.69
C SER A 396 0.60 6.11 -23.02
N PRO A 397 0.63 6.58 -21.76
CA PRO A 397 -0.55 7.15 -21.10
C PRO A 397 -1.18 8.32 -21.87
N LEU A 398 -0.36 9.19 -22.45
CA LEU A 398 -0.83 10.28 -23.32
C LEU A 398 -1.60 9.74 -24.54
N MET A 399 -1.08 8.71 -25.20
CA MET A 399 -1.70 8.08 -26.36
C MET A 399 -3.01 7.36 -25.99
N LEU A 400 -3.11 6.77 -24.79
CA LEU A 400 -4.36 6.20 -24.27
C LEU A 400 -5.43 7.28 -24.05
N LEU A 401 -5.07 8.43 -23.45
CA LEU A 401 -5.99 9.57 -23.26
C LEU A 401 -6.51 10.14 -24.58
N ILE A 402 -5.64 10.34 -25.57
CA ILE A 402 -6.03 10.86 -26.89
C ILE A 402 -6.94 9.86 -27.60
N ASN A 403 -6.65 8.55 -27.55
CA ASN A 403 -7.53 7.53 -28.10
C ASN A 403 -8.89 7.46 -27.39
N ALA A 404 -8.94 7.63 -26.07
CA ALA A 404 -10.19 7.73 -25.33
C ALA A 404 -11.01 8.96 -25.78
N LEU A 405 -10.35 10.10 -26.03
CA LEU A 405 -11.00 11.31 -26.53
C LEU A 405 -11.54 11.14 -27.96
N LYS A 406 -10.76 10.54 -28.88
CA LYS A 406 -11.22 10.23 -30.26
C LYS A 406 -12.49 9.37 -30.26
N ASN A 407 -12.61 8.43 -29.32
CA ASN A 407 -13.72 7.49 -29.22
C ASN A 407 -14.88 7.95 -28.30
N ALA A 408 -14.74 9.09 -27.61
CA ALA A 408 -15.70 9.57 -26.62
C ALA A 408 -17.04 10.00 -27.27
N LYS A 409 -18.12 9.25 -26.97
CA LYS A 409 -19.44 9.43 -27.60
C LYS A 409 -20.32 10.52 -26.99
N SER A 410 -20.03 10.98 -25.76
CA SER A 410 -20.84 12.01 -25.08
C SER A 410 -20.07 13.33 -24.92
N PRO A 411 -20.72 14.50 -25.04
CA PRO A 411 -20.05 15.80 -24.88
C PRO A 411 -19.45 16.01 -23.49
N ASP A 412 -20.04 15.45 -22.44
CA ASP A 412 -19.51 15.51 -21.06
C ASP A 412 -18.21 14.70 -20.90
N LEU A 413 -18.16 13.49 -21.48
CA LEU A 413 -16.94 12.68 -21.51
C LEU A 413 -15.84 13.37 -22.34
N GLN A 414 -16.18 13.90 -23.52
CA GLN A 414 -15.25 14.68 -24.34
C GLN A 414 -14.71 15.89 -23.57
N LYS A 415 -15.55 16.63 -22.84
CA LYS A 415 -15.14 17.76 -22.02
C LYS A 415 -14.18 17.33 -20.91
N LYS A 416 -14.49 16.26 -20.17
CA LYS A 416 -13.64 15.75 -19.08
C LYS A 416 -12.28 15.28 -19.59
N LEU A 417 -12.23 14.58 -20.71
CA LEU A 417 -10.98 14.15 -21.34
C LEU A 417 -10.17 15.31 -21.92
N ARG A 418 -10.81 16.28 -22.59
CA ARG A 418 -10.13 17.51 -23.03
C ARG A 418 -9.59 18.30 -21.84
N ASN A 419 -10.28 18.39 -20.71
CA ASN A 419 -9.72 19.05 -19.51
C ASN A 419 -8.39 18.43 -19.05
N VAL A 420 -8.27 17.09 -19.06
CA VAL A 420 -7.01 16.39 -18.72
C VAL A 420 -5.92 16.67 -19.77
N ILE A 421 -6.25 16.55 -21.07
CA ILE A 421 -5.30 16.77 -22.16
C ILE A 421 -4.86 18.24 -22.24
N ASN A 422 -5.74 19.18 -21.91
CA ASN A 422 -5.42 20.61 -21.87
C ASN A 422 -4.50 20.96 -20.70
N ALA A 423 -4.64 20.31 -19.54
CA ALA A 423 -3.68 20.44 -18.45
C ALA A 423 -2.30 19.90 -18.87
N LEU A 424 -2.23 18.77 -19.58
CA LEU A 424 -0.97 18.25 -20.15
C LEU A 424 -0.36 19.22 -21.17
N ALA A 425 -1.18 19.83 -22.02
CA ALA A 425 -0.77 20.79 -23.04
C ALA A 425 -0.39 22.18 -22.48
N ASP A 426 -0.75 22.51 -21.23
CA ASP A 426 -0.33 23.75 -20.55
C ASP A 426 0.87 23.55 -19.58
N SER A 427 1.35 22.31 -19.43
CA SER A 427 2.53 21.98 -18.63
C SER A 427 3.85 22.32 -19.34
N GLU A 428 4.93 22.54 -18.58
CA GLU A 428 6.29 22.64 -19.10
C GLU A 428 6.68 21.42 -19.94
N SER A 429 6.15 20.25 -19.59
CA SER A 429 6.38 18.98 -20.29
C SER A 429 5.67 18.87 -21.66
N ALA A 430 4.81 19.83 -22.05
CA ALA A 430 4.00 19.76 -23.27
C ALA A 430 4.81 19.60 -24.57
N VAL A 431 6.03 20.16 -24.64
CA VAL A 431 6.91 20.02 -25.81
C VAL A 431 7.42 18.57 -25.94
N GLU A 432 7.85 17.95 -24.85
CA GLU A 432 8.28 16.54 -24.83
C GLU A 432 7.13 15.62 -25.24
N MET A 433 5.95 15.85 -24.65
CA MET A 433 4.72 15.13 -24.95
C MET A 433 4.36 15.19 -26.44
N LEU A 434 4.36 16.38 -27.04
CA LEU A 434 4.10 16.55 -28.47
C LEU A 434 5.09 15.77 -29.35
N LEU A 435 6.37 15.76 -28.99
CA LEU A 435 7.43 15.09 -29.76
C LEU A 435 7.45 13.56 -29.59
N SER A 436 6.69 13.02 -28.63
CA SER A 436 6.40 11.59 -28.52
C SER A 436 5.28 11.11 -29.46
N LEU A 437 4.48 12.03 -30.01
CA LEU A 437 3.31 11.73 -30.83
C LEU A 437 3.62 11.79 -32.33
N SER A 438 2.82 11.06 -33.11
CA SER A 438 2.79 11.10 -34.57
C SER A 438 1.36 11.06 -35.10
N GLY A 439 1.16 11.26 -36.40
CA GLY A 439 -0.15 11.13 -37.07
C GLY A 439 -1.27 11.98 -36.46
N ASP A 440 -2.49 11.44 -36.47
CA ASP A 440 -3.70 12.07 -35.89
C ASP A 440 -3.49 12.50 -34.44
N GLU A 441 -2.80 11.70 -33.64
CA GLU A 441 -2.63 11.93 -32.21
C GLU A 441 -1.82 13.21 -31.96
N LYS A 442 -0.76 13.42 -32.76
CA LYS A 442 0.02 14.67 -32.79
C LYS A 442 -0.87 15.85 -33.18
N SER A 443 -1.70 15.70 -34.21
CA SER A 443 -2.62 16.75 -34.67
C SER A 443 -3.63 17.15 -33.58
N ILE A 444 -4.19 16.19 -32.84
CA ILE A 444 -5.16 16.45 -31.76
C ILE A 444 -4.50 17.18 -30.58
N PHE A 445 -3.24 16.85 -30.24
CA PHE A 445 -2.52 17.59 -29.21
C PHE A 445 -2.18 19.02 -29.66
N ILE A 446 -1.85 19.21 -30.95
CA ILE A 446 -1.69 20.55 -31.54
C ILE A 446 -2.99 21.36 -31.52
N GLU A 447 -4.18 20.75 -31.73
CA GLU A 447 -5.46 21.47 -31.61
C GLU A 447 -5.64 22.10 -30.23
N GLU A 448 -5.27 21.42 -29.14
CA GLU A 448 -5.38 21.99 -27.79
C GLU A 448 -4.31 23.07 -27.53
N LEU A 449 -3.06 22.85 -27.97
CA LEU A 449 -2.00 23.87 -27.92
C LEU A 449 -2.39 25.16 -28.68
N VAL A 450 -3.11 25.04 -29.81
CA VAL A 450 -3.66 26.20 -30.55
C VAL A 450 -4.65 26.99 -29.70
N LYS A 451 -5.53 26.32 -28.96
CA LYS A 451 -6.56 26.97 -28.12
C LYS A 451 -5.96 27.64 -26.89
N ILE A 452 -4.93 27.05 -26.29
CA ILE A 452 -4.24 27.58 -25.10
C ILE A 452 -3.34 28.77 -25.49
N TYR A 453 -2.44 28.60 -26.48
CA TYR A 453 -1.39 29.57 -26.79
C TYR A 453 -1.65 30.46 -28.02
N SER A 454 -2.87 30.42 -28.57
CA SER A 454 -3.29 31.20 -29.75
C SER A 454 -2.26 31.12 -30.89
N LEU A 455 -1.91 29.89 -31.26
CA LEU A 455 -0.85 29.62 -32.23
C LEU A 455 -1.26 30.05 -33.65
N THR A 456 -0.30 30.60 -34.40
CA THR A 456 -0.53 30.97 -35.80
C THR A 456 -0.41 29.75 -36.72
N GLU A 457 -1.06 29.79 -37.89
CA GLU A 457 -1.00 28.74 -38.92
C GLU A 457 0.43 28.29 -39.24
N LYS A 458 1.39 29.22 -39.33
CA LYS A 458 2.81 28.90 -39.53
C LYS A 458 3.43 28.09 -38.39
N GLN A 459 3.00 28.33 -37.15
CA GLN A 459 3.44 27.56 -35.99
C GLN A 459 2.75 26.18 -35.97
N VAL A 460 1.49 26.09 -36.36
CA VAL A 460 0.74 24.81 -36.47
C VAL A 460 1.39 23.89 -37.51
N ASN A 461 1.68 24.41 -38.70
CA ASN A 461 2.33 23.64 -39.75
C ASN A 461 3.73 23.19 -39.30
N TRP A 462 4.54 24.10 -38.73
CA TRP A 462 5.86 23.76 -38.20
C TRP A 462 5.81 22.69 -37.10
N LEU A 463 4.91 22.79 -36.12
CA LEU A 463 4.74 21.76 -35.08
C LEU A 463 4.27 20.41 -35.65
N SER A 464 3.48 20.44 -36.73
CA SER A 464 3.02 19.23 -37.42
C SER A 464 4.17 18.55 -38.18
N GLU A 465 4.94 19.33 -38.94
CA GLU A 465 6.07 18.89 -39.79
C GLU A 465 7.33 18.50 -38.99
N THR A 466 7.51 19.02 -37.78
CA THR A 466 8.72 18.81 -36.97
C THR A 466 8.73 17.44 -36.31
N ASP A 467 9.57 16.52 -36.80
CA ASP A 467 9.80 15.22 -36.18
C ASP A 467 10.94 15.24 -35.15
N SER A 468 10.88 14.32 -34.19
CA SER A 468 11.80 14.25 -33.05
C SER A 468 13.24 13.88 -33.42
N GLU A 469 13.50 13.37 -34.62
CA GLU A 469 14.85 13.22 -35.16
C GLU A 469 15.41 14.53 -35.73
N GLN A 470 14.59 15.35 -36.40
CA GLN A 470 15.03 16.63 -36.97
C GLN A 470 15.49 17.58 -35.86
N LEU A 471 14.72 17.68 -34.77
CA LEU A 471 15.10 18.49 -33.61
C LEU A 471 16.40 18.05 -32.93
N LYS A 472 16.70 16.74 -32.89
CA LYS A 472 17.98 16.24 -32.36
C LYS A 472 19.18 16.62 -33.23
N THR A 473 18.96 16.92 -34.52
CA THR A 473 20.02 17.40 -35.43
C THR A 473 20.15 18.93 -35.46
N SER A 474 19.12 19.69 -35.06
CA SER A 474 19.23 21.13 -34.84
C SER A 474 19.79 21.43 -33.45
N SER A 475 20.82 22.27 -33.35
CA SER A 475 21.39 22.72 -32.06
C SER A 475 20.52 23.73 -31.29
N ILE A 476 19.21 23.70 -31.50
CA ILE A 476 18.21 24.57 -30.88
C ILE A 476 17.48 23.75 -29.81
N SER A 477 17.84 23.96 -28.54
CA SER A 477 17.05 23.46 -27.43
C SER A 477 15.72 24.21 -27.38
N LEU A 478 14.62 23.53 -27.67
CA LEU A 478 13.29 23.98 -27.28
C LEU A 478 13.18 23.84 -25.76
N ASP A 479 13.44 24.94 -25.06
CA ASP A 479 13.12 25.10 -23.65
C ASP A 479 11.60 24.92 -23.46
N SER A 480 11.17 24.31 -22.34
CA SER A 480 9.74 24.18 -21.98
C SER A 480 9.01 25.53 -22.03
N ARG A 481 9.75 26.61 -21.74
CA ARG A 481 9.29 28.00 -21.78
C ARG A 481 8.96 28.55 -23.16
N PHE A 482 9.20 27.79 -24.25
CA PHE A 482 8.85 28.17 -25.63
C PHE A 482 7.39 28.64 -25.79
N PHE A 483 6.46 28.05 -25.03
CA PHE A 483 5.06 28.53 -24.98
C PHE A 483 4.81 29.53 -23.85
N LEU A 484 5.39 29.31 -22.66
CA LEU A 484 5.10 30.09 -21.44
C LEU A 484 5.62 31.54 -21.48
N GLU A 485 6.85 31.78 -21.97
CA GLU A 485 7.44 33.13 -21.99
C GLU A 485 6.65 34.10 -22.91
N LYS A 486 5.96 33.56 -23.92
CA LYS A 486 5.16 34.31 -24.92
C LYS A 486 4.03 35.17 -24.30
N ASN A 487 3.52 34.80 -23.13
CA ASN A 487 2.49 35.56 -22.41
C ASN A 487 3.05 36.65 -21.49
N SER A 488 4.37 36.67 -21.24
CA SER A 488 5.00 37.67 -20.35
C SER A 488 5.30 39.00 -21.05
N TRP A 489 5.61 38.98 -22.36
CA TRP A 489 6.07 40.13 -23.12
C TRP A 489 5.07 40.54 -24.21
N GLY A 490 4.26 41.55 -23.91
CA GLY A 490 3.35 42.14 -24.88
C GLY A 490 4.07 42.79 -26.08
N LYS A 491 3.86 42.23 -27.28
CA LYS A 491 4.36 42.69 -28.58
C LYS A 491 5.88 42.56 -28.80
N GLY A 492 6.34 41.35 -29.12
CA GLY A 492 7.65 41.12 -29.73
C GLY A 492 7.58 40.06 -30.84
N SER A 493 7.88 40.43 -32.08
CA SER A 493 8.23 39.48 -33.14
C SER A 493 9.75 39.25 -33.11
N HIS A 494 10.21 38.00 -33.11
CA HIS A 494 11.47 37.49 -33.71
C HIS A 494 11.86 36.14 -33.08
N PHE A 495 11.53 35.01 -33.72
CA PHE A 495 12.11 33.69 -33.36
C PHE A 495 12.21 32.73 -34.58
N PHE A 496 12.46 33.27 -35.77
CA PHE A 496 12.86 32.48 -36.94
C PHE A 496 13.90 33.24 -37.76
N LEU A 497 15.13 32.74 -37.77
CA LEU A 497 16.13 33.05 -38.80
C LEU A 497 16.91 31.76 -39.10
N ALA A 498 16.46 31.04 -40.12
CA ALA A 498 17.32 30.07 -40.77
C ALA A 498 18.30 30.84 -41.66
N SER A 499 19.59 30.85 -41.28
CA SER A 499 20.65 31.32 -42.17
C SER A 499 21.27 30.13 -42.89
N SER A 500 20.81 29.89 -44.12
CA SER A 500 21.54 29.10 -45.10
C SER A 500 22.99 29.62 -45.23
N ALA A 501 23.96 28.71 -45.26
CA ALA A 501 25.36 29.07 -45.46
C ALA A 501 25.60 29.67 -46.87
N PRO A 502 26.35 30.77 -46.99
CA PRO A 502 27.05 31.13 -48.21
C PRO A 502 28.45 30.49 -48.19
N LEU A 503 28.79 29.75 -49.24
CA LEU A 503 30.18 29.57 -49.63
C LEU A 503 30.61 30.83 -50.38
N ASP A 504 31.53 31.62 -49.83
CA ASP A 504 32.85 31.83 -50.45
C ASP A 504 33.70 32.92 -49.74
N GLU A 505 35.01 32.80 -49.96
CA GLU A 505 36.13 33.71 -49.72
C GLU A 505 35.94 35.05 -48.95
N GLU A 506 36.65 35.19 -47.83
CA GLU A 506 37.91 35.97 -47.85
C GLU A 506 38.89 35.55 -46.74
N LYS A 507 40.20 35.66 -47.00
CA LYS A 507 41.27 35.42 -46.00
C LYS A 507 41.70 36.72 -45.34
N LYS A 508 41.95 36.69 -44.02
CA LYS A 508 43.00 37.53 -43.38
C LYS A 508 43.59 36.84 -42.16
N GLU A 509 44.90 36.65 -42.17
CA GLU A 509 45.70 36.31 -40.99
C GLU A 509 45.95 37.56 -40.15
N VAL A 510 45.89 37.44 -38.82
CA VAL A 510 46.67 38.28 -37.88
C VAL A 510 47.12 37.40 -36.71
N LYS A 511 48.41 37.49 -36.34
CA LYS A 511 49.06 36.85 -35.18
C LYS A 511 49.19 37.88 -34.02
N ASP A 512 49.65 37.59 -32.80
CA ASP A 512 50.00 36.33 -32.10
C ASP A 512 49.40 36.45 -30.65
N GLU A 513 50.00 36.34 -29.45
CA GLU A 513 51.32 35.93 -28.96
C GLU A 513 51.20 35.41 -27.50
N THR A 514 51.40 34.10 -27.24
CA THR A 514 51.65 33.49 -25.89
C THR A 514 50.50 33.56 -24.82
N ALA A 515 50.49 32.77 -23.73
CA ALA A 515 51.51 31.89 -23.13
C ALA A 515 50.98 30.60 -22.46
N GLN A 516 51.81 29.54 -22.50
CA GLN A 516 52.14 28.52 -21.48
C GLN A 516 51.08 28.15 -20.39
N TYR A 517 50.79 26.87 -20.12
CA TYR A 517 51.77 25.89 -19.59
C TYR A 517 51.47 24.40 -19.89
N GLN A 518 52.50 23.58 -19.64
CA GLN A 518 52.67 22.10 -19.73
C GLN A 518 51.43 21.24 -19.38
N MET A 519 51.09 20.13 -20.06
CA MET A 519 51.82 18.93 -20.54
C MET A 519 52.00 17.78 -19.51
N TYR A 520 51.64 16.57 -19.97
CA TYR A 520 51.88 15.21 -19.43
C TYR A 520 51.11 14.76 -18.17
N ASP A 521 50.77 13.47 -17.99
CA ASP A 521 51.10 12.27 -18.81
C ASP A 521 49.96 11.23 -18.91
N GLU A 522 50.17 10.20 -19.73
CA GLU A 522 49.24 9.07 -19.97
C GLU A 522 49.21 8.04 -18.81
N GLY A 523 48.12 7.25 -18.72
CA GLY A 523 48.00 6.16 -17.75
C GLY A 523 46.89 5.17 -18.08
N ARG A 524 47.23 4.05 -18.74
CA ARG A 524 46.25 3.10 -19.34
C ARG A 524 46.47 1.64 -18.91
N ALA A 525 45.70 1.17 -17.93
CA ALA A 525 45.39 -0.23 -17.62
C ALA A 525 44.16 -0.25 -16.68
N ASP A 526 43.06 -0.99 -16.84
CA ASP A 526 42.73 -2.28 -17.49
C ASP A 526 42.90 -3.53 -16.58
N CYS A 527 41.93 -4.44 -16.69
CA CYS A 527 41.78 -5.76 -16.03
C CYS A 527 41.56 -5.84 -14.49
N GLY A 528 40.55 -6.61 -14.07
CA GLY A 528 40.32 -7.02 -12.67
C GLY A 528 38.94 -7.67 -12.43
N CYS A 529 38.89 -8.92 -11.94
CA CYS A 529 37.65 -9.69 -11.76
C CYS A 529 37.27 -9.94 -10.29
N CYS A 530 36.03 -10.40 -10.07
CA CYS A 530 35.40 -10.79 -8.80
C CYS A 530 35.93 -12.15 -8.25
N PRO A 531 35.34 -12.74 -7.19
CA PRO A 531 34.86 -12.23 -5.88
C PRO A 531 35.69 -12.91 -4.73
N PRO A 532 35.30 -12.88 -3.42
CA PRO A 532 34.07 -13.51 -2.88
C PRO A 532 33.04 -12.51 -2.32
#